data_AF-A0A7Y5VQI8-F1
#
_entry.id   AF-A0A7Y5VQI8-F1
#
_cell.length_a   1.000
_cell.length_b   1.000
_cell.length_c   1.000
_cell.angle_alpha   90.00
_cell.angle_beta   90.00
_cell.angle_gamma   90.00
#
_symmetry.space_group_name_H-M   'P 1'
#
loop_
_entity.id
_entity.type
_entity.pdbx_description
1 polymer ?
#
loop_
_entity_poly.entity_id
_entity_poly.type
_entity_poly.pdbx_seq_one_letter_code
_entity_poly.pdbx_strand_id
1 'polypeptide(L)'
;MLAGAVFFAVSLLGFHAIAAIWPDASNHASQVYAWLDEIESWLLLIPLVAFIIVSEEAIWRGAVMLPLAAKLGAWKGVVVSAMLFALAHVFLGPPILVFAAFVAGCFWGWLAIKTRGLFAPIVCHLLWDGLVMFVWPLV
;
A
#
# COMPACT_ATOMS: atom_id res chain seq x y z
N MET A 1 -6.86 13.56 0.55
CA MET A 1 -5.64 14.39 0.60
C MET A 1 -4.95 14.29 1.96
N LEU A 2 -5.56 14.74 3.07
CA LEU A 2 -4.94 14.63 4.40
C LEU A 2 -4.59 13.18 4.82
N ALA A 3 -5.47 12.21 4.50
CA ALA A 3 -5.22 10.80 4.83
C ALA A 3 -3.94 10.23 4.19
N GLY A 4 -3.61 10.63 2.95
CA GLY A 4 -2.39 10.20 2.26
C GLY A 4 -1.13 10.76 2.92
N ALA A 5 -1.13 12.06 3.23
CA ALA A 5 -0.01 12.70 3.94
C ALA A 5 0.18 12.14 5.36
N VAL A 6 -0.92 11.90 6.08
CA VAL A 6 -0.86 11.26 7.41
C VAL A 6 -0.32 9.85 7.30
N PHE A 7 -0.81 9.05 6.34
CA PHE A 7 -0.31 7.70 6.15
C PHE A 7 1.16 7.68 5.76
N PHE A 8 1.60 8.60 4.90
CA PHE A 8 3.01 8.77 4.56
C PHE A 8 3.88 9.10 5.78
N ALA A 9 3.46 10.05 6.62
CA ALA A 9 4.18 10.38 7.84
C ALA A 9 4.27 9.18 8.81
N VAL A 10 3.19 8.40 8.93
CA VAL A 10 3.18 7.16 9.73
C VAL A 10 4.11 6.11 9.14
N SER A 11 4.11 5.92 7.81
CA SER A 11 5.02 5.00 7.13
C SER A 11 6.48 5.39 7.29
N LEU A 12 6.81 6.69 7.22
CA LEU A 12 8.16 7.20 7.43
C LEU A 12 8.64 6.91 8.86
N LEU A 13 7.84 7.25 9.86
CA LEU A 13 8.18 6.97 11.27
C LEU A 13 8.28 5.47 11.54
N GLY A 14 7.35 4.69 11.00
CA GLY A 14 7.35 3.23 11.11
C GLY A 14 8.59 2.60 10.47
N PHE A 15 8.98 3.07 9.29
CA PHE A 15 10.17 2.60 8.61
C PHE A 15 11.44 2.92 9.41
N HIS A 16 11.61 4.14 9.92
CA HIS A 16 12.76 4.48 10.76
C HIS A 16 12.83 3.62 12.04
N ALA A 17 11.69 3.33 12.67
CA ALA A 17 11.64 2.44 13.82
C ALA A 17 12.05 1.00 13.45
N ILE A 18 11.63 0.50 12.28
CA ILE A 18 12.03 -0.82 11.76
C ILE A 18 13.53 -0.84 11.45
N ALA A 19 14.06 0.16 10.74
CA ALA A 19 15.47 0.26 10.39
C ALA A 19 16.38 0.35 11.62
N ALA A 20 15.91 0.92 12.72
CA ALA A 20 16.66 0.98 13.98
C ALA A 20 16.87 -0.39 14.65
N ILE A 21 16.00 -1.37 14.37
CA ILE A 21 16.05 -2.72 14.97
C ILE A 21 16.40 -3.81 13.97
N TRP A 22 16.23 -3.55 12.67
CA TRP A 22 16.54 -4.47 11.59
C TRP A 22 17.48 -3.79 10.59
N PRO A 23 18.82 -4.01 10.71
CA PRO A 23 19.82 -3.32 9.91
C PRO A 23 19.67 -3.49 8.39
N ASP A 24 19.10 -4.61 7.94
CA ASP A 24 18.88 -4.88 6.51
C ASP A 24 17.58 -4.28 5.95
N ALA A 25 16.74 -3.64 6.77
CA ALA A 25 15.44 -3.11 6.34
C ALA A 25 15.57 -2.15 5.14
N SER A 26 16.60 -1.30 5.13
CA SER A 26 16.97 -0.40 4.03
C SER A 26 17.25 -1.12 2.72
N ASN A 27 18.01 -2.22 2.77
CA ASN A 27 18.34 -3.04 1.60
C ASN A 27 17.07 -3.70 1.05
N HIS A 28 16.23 -4.23 1.94
CA HIS A 28 14.94 -4.81 1.56
C HIS A 28 14.00 -3.77 0.96
N ALA A 29 13.94 -2.55 1.52
CA ALA A 29 13.08 -1.50 0.98
C ALA A 29 13.55 -1.03 -0.40
N SER A 30 14.86 -0.91 -0.60
CA SER A 30 15.46 -0.53 -1.89
C SER A 30 15.08 -1.51 -3.01
N GLN A 31 14.99 -2.80 -2.70
CA GLN A 31 14.54 -3.82 -3.67
C GLN A 31 13.08 -3.63 -4.12
N VAL A 32 12.22 -3.02 -3.29
CA VAL A 32 10.82 -2.71 -3.68
C VAL A 32 10.78 -1.67 -4.79
N TYR A 33 11.74 -0.76 -4.84
CA TYR A 33 11.81 0.33 -5.81
C TYR A 33 12.59 -0.02 -7.09
N ALA A 34 13.36 -1.12 -7.08
CA ALA A 34 14.31 -1.45 -8.15
C ALA A 34 13.68 -1.56 -9.55
N TRP A 35 12.42 -1.98 -9.64
CA TRP A 35 11.73 -2.10 -10.93
C TRP A 35 11.41 -0.75 -11.59
N LEU A 36 11.43 0.36 -10.83
CA LEU A 36 11.20 1.70 -11.38
C LEU A 36 12.31 2.08 -12.38
N ASP A 37 13.55 1.63 -12.12
CA ASP A 37 14.71 1.89 -12.97
C ASP A 37 14.68 1.08 -14.28
N GLU A 38 13.83 0.05 -14.38
CA GLU A 38 13.64 -0.74 -15.60
C GLU A 38 12.79 -0.01 -16.66
N ILE A 39 12.11 1.08 -16.28
CA ILE A 39 11.19 1.84 -17.15
C ILE A 39 11.72 3.26 -17.33
N GLU A 40 12.47 3.49 -18.41
CA GLU A 40 13.10 4.79 -18.70
C GLU A 40 12.10 5.93 -18.95
N SER A 41 10.91 5.60 -19.47
CA SER A 41 9.92 6.60 -19.88
C SER A 41 8.91 6.90 -18.78
N TRP A 42 8.99 8.11 -18.22
CA TRP A 42 7.98 8.65 -17.30
C TRP A 42 6.56 8.67 -17.87
N LEU A 43 6.43 8.77 -19.20
CA LEU A 43 5.14 8.71 -19.90
C LEU A 43 4.51 7.31 -19.86
N LEU A 44 5.31 6.27 -19.62
CA LEU A 44 4.84 4.90 -19.42
C LEU A 44 4.74 4.56 -17.93
N LEU A 45 5.72 4.99 -17.13
CA LEU A 45 5.81 4.66 -15.71
C LEU A 45 4.64 5.22 -14.89
N ILE A 46 4.33 6.52 -15.04
CA ILE A 46 3.28 7.16 -14.24
C ILE A 46 1.90 6.53 -14.51
N PRO A 47 1.46 6.35 -15.78
CA PRO A 47 0.19 5.67 -16.05
C PRO A 47 0.17 4.21 -15.58
N LEU A 48 1.30 3.50 -15.67
CA LEU A 48 1.40 2.11 -15.20
C LEU A 48 1.20 2.03 -13.68
N VAL A 49 1.89 2.86 -12.90
CA VAL A 49 1.73 2.94 -11.44
C VAL A 49 0.28 3.28 -11.09
N ALA A 50 -0.30 4.28 -11.73
CA ALA A 50 -1.71 4.64 -11.50
C ALA A 50 -2.67 3.49 -11.85
N PHE A 51 -2.41 2.76 -12.94
CA PHE A 51 -3.20 1.61 -13.34
C PHE A 51 -3.10 0.46 -12.34
N ILE A 52 -1.90 0.14 -11.84
CA ILE A 52 -1.66 -0.86 -10.79
C ILE A 52 -2.47 -0.49 -9.56
N ILE A 53 -2.31 0.72 -9.05
CA ILE A 53 -2.98 1.20 -7.83
C ILE A 53 -4.51 1.15 -7.96
N VAL A 54 -5.06 1.66 -9.06
CA VAL A 54 -6.51 1.66 -9.28
C VAL A 54 -7.04 0.22 -9.38
N SER A 55 -6.30 -0.66 -10.06
CA SER A 55 -6.66 -2.08 -10.18
C SER A 55 -6.61 -2.80 -8.84
N GLU A 56 -5.57 -2.55 -8.04
CA GLU A 56 -5.44 -3.09 -6.69
C GLU A 56 -6.60 -2.65 -5.80
N GLU A 57 -6.97 -1.37 -5.79
CA GLU A 57 -8.10 -0.90 -4.98
C GLU A 57 -9.42 -1.50 -5.44
N ALA A 58 -9.64 -1.60 -6.76
CA ALA A 58 -10.84 -2.22 -7.31
C ALA A 58 -10.97 -3.69 -6.90
N ILE A 59 -9.87 -4.45 -6.97
CA ILE A 59 -9.85 -5.87 -6.60
C ILE A 59 -9.92 -6.03 -5.08
N TRP A 60 -8.98 -5.46 -4.34
CA TRP A 60 -8.82 -5.74 -2.92
C TRP A 60 -9.89 -5.05 -2.06
N ARG A 61 -10.26 -3.80 -2.36
CA ARG A 61 -11.29 -3.12 -1.57
C ARG A 61 -12.67 -3.40 -2.14
N GLY A 62 -12.83 -3.27 -3.46
CA GLY A 62 -14.10 -3.52 -4.14
C GLY A 62 -14.55 -4.98 -4.09
N ALA A 63 -13.75 -5.88 -4.65
CA ALA A 63 -14.16 -7.28 -4.85
C ALA A 63 -13.88 -8.20 -3.66
N VAL A 64 -12.90 -7.91 -2.81
CA VAL A 64 -12.50 -8.78 -1.68
C VAL A 64 -12.98 -8.24 -0.33
N MET A 65 -12.54 -7.04 0.05
CA MET A 65 -12.79 -6.49 1.39
C MET A 65 -14.27 -6.20 1.64
N LEU A 66 -14.96 -5.48 0.73
CA LEU A 66 -16.36 -5.13 0.95
C LEU A 66 -17.27 -6.36 1.12
N PRO A 67 -17.16 -7.43 0.30
CA PRO A 67 -17.89 -8.67 0.54
C PRO A 67 -17.53 -9.37 1.85
N LEU A 68 -16.25 -9.39 2.24
CA LEU A 68 -15.83 -9.95 3.53
C LEU A 68 -16.38 -9.12 4.70
N ALA A 69 -16.38 -7.80 4.60
CA ALA A 69 -16.93 -6.89 5.59
C ALA A 69 -18.44 -7.05 5.75
N ALA A 70 -19.17 -7.29 4.66
CA ALA A 70 -20.59 -7.58 4.69
C ALA A 70 -20.90 -8.91 5.41
N LYS A 71 -20.04 -9.93 5.27
CA LYS A 71 -20.23 -11.26 5.87
C LYS A 71 -19.72 -11.38 7.31
N LEU A 72 -18.57 -10.80 7.61
CA LEU A 72 -17.84 -10.97 8.87
C LEU A 72 -17.97 -9.76 9.81
N GLY A 73 -18.54 -8.66 9.31
CA GLY A 73 -18.54 -7.35 9.97
C GLY A 73 -17.35 -6.49 9.54
N ALA A 74 -17.53 -5.17 9.62
CA ALA A 74 -16.61 -4.14 9.13
C ALA A 74 -15.13 -4.43 9.46
N TRP A 75 -14.80 -4.52 10.75
CA TRP A 75 -13.42 -4.65 11.21
C TRP A 75 -12.79 -6.01 10.85
N LYS A 76 -13.55 -7.10 10.97
CA LYS A 76 -13.06 -8.43 10.59
C LYS A 76 -12.83 -8.52 9.09
N GLY A 77 -13.71 -7.94 8.28
CA GLY A 77 -13.54 -7.85 6.83
C GLY A 77 -12.26 -7.13 6.44
N VAL A 78 -11.98 -5.99 7.07
CA VAL A 78 -10.73 -5.23 6.84
C VAL A 78 -9.51 -6.09 7.17
N VAL A 79 -9.43 -6.64 8.39
CA VAL A 79 -8.25 -7.40 8.83
C VAL A 79 -8.03 -8.63 7.96
N VAL A 80 -9.08 -9.42 7.71
CA VAL A 80 -8.97 -10.63 6.86
C VAL A 80 -8.55 -10.27 5.44
N SER A 81 -9.16 -9.24 4.84
CA SER A 81 -8.78 -8.80 3.50
C SER A 81 -7.33 -8.29 3.43
N ALA A 82 -6.86 -7.59 4.47
CA ALA A 82 -5.49 -7.10 4.56
C ALA A 82 -4.48 -8.25 4.69
N MET A 83 -4.82 -9.33 5.42
CA MET A 83 -3.98 -10.53 5.48
C MET A 83 -3.89 -11.21 4.11
N LEU A 84 -5.00 -11.30 3.37
CA LEU A 84 -5.00 -11.86 2.02
C LEU A 84 -4.20 -10.99 1.04
N PHE A 85 -4.33 -9.66 1.16
CA PHE A 85 -3.55 -8.70 0.37
C PHE A 85 -2.05 -8.84 0.64
N ALA A 86 -1.65 -8.90 1.90
CA ALA A 86 -0.26 -9.15 2.29
C ALA A 86 0.26 -10.51 1.80
N LEU A 87 -0.57 -11.56 1.86
CA LEU A 87 -0.21 -12.89 1.36
C LEU A 87 0.06 -12.87 -0.15
N ALA A 88 -0.71 -12.11 -0.93
CA ALA A 88 -0.45 -11.95 -2.36
C ALA A 88 0.92 -11.29 -2.63
N HIS A 89 1.42 -10.47 -1.70
CA HIS A 89 2.72 -9.81 -1.79
C HIS A 89 3.91 -10.70 -1.40
N VAL A 90 3.67 -11.87 -0.79
CA VAL A 90 4.74 -12.81 -0.40
C VAL A 90 5.54 -13.28 -1.62
N PHE A 91 4.90 -13.36 -2.79
CA PHE A 91 5.54 -13.81 -4.03
C PHE A 91 6.11 -12.67 -4.87
N LEU A 92 5.86 -11.41 -4.47
CA LEU A 92 6.18 -10.22 -5.27
C LEU A 92 7.47 -9.53 -4.82
N GLY A 93 7.96 -9.79 -3.60
CA GLY A 93 9.12 -9.06 -3.12
C GLY A 93 9.58 -9.37 -1.71
N PRO A 94 10.41 -8.49 -1.14
CA PRO A 94 11.05 -8.70 0.16
C PRO A 94 10.02 -8.69 1.30
N PRO A 95 10.33 -9.32 2.46
CA PRO A 95 9.43 -9.37 3.62
C PRO A 95 8.88 -8.01 4.08
N ILE A 96 9.64 -6.93 3.88
CA ILE A 96 9.19 -5.57 4.23
C ILE A 96 7.96 -5.14 3.41
N LEU A 97 7.85 -5.59 2.15
CA LEU A 97 6.69 -5.35 1.29
C LEU A 97 5.44 -6.05 1.85
N VAL A 98 5.58 -7.27 2.36
CA VAL A 98 4.48 -8.03 2.98
C VAL A 98 3.94 -7.30 4.20
N PHE A 99 4.84 -6.80 5.06
CA PHE A 99 4.47 -6.01 6.22
C PHE A 99 3.78 -4.69 5.83
N ALA A 100 4.36 -3.95 4.88
CA ALA A 100 3.79 -2.72 4.36
C ALA A 100 2.39 -2.96 3.76
N ALA A 101 2.23 -4.01 2.96
CA ALA A 101 0.96 -4.41 2.36
C ALA A 101 -0.10 -4.71 3.44
N PHE A 102 0.25 -5.39 4.53
CA PHE A 102 -0.71 -5.63 5.62
C PHE A 102 -1.19 -4.32 6.28
N VAL A 103 -0.24 -3.44 6.62
CA VAL A 103 -0.54 -2.16 7.30
C VAL A 103 -1.36 -1.24 6.38
N ALA A 104 -0.96 -1.11 5.12
CA ALA A 104 -1.68 -0.36 4.09
C ALA A 104 -3.05 -0.98 3.77
N GLY A 105 -3.10 -2.31 3.71
CA GLY A 105 -4.29 -3.16 3.69
C GLY A 105 -5.34 -2.69 4.70
N CYS A 106 -4.94 -2.67 5.97
CA CYS A 106 -5.78 -2.25 7.07
C CYS A 106 -6.21 -0.78 6.95
N PHE A 107 -5.27 0.11 6.64
CA PHE A 107 -5.53 1.55 6.59
C PHE A 107 -6.48 1.94 5.45
N TRP A 108 -6.20 1.54 4.22
CA TRP A 108 -7.08 1.84 3.08
C TRP A 108 -8.41 1.08 3.19
N GLY A 109 -8.42 -0.12 3.79
CA GLY A 109 -9.65 -0.85 4.09
C GLY A 109 -10.55 -0.09 5.07
N TRP A 110 -9.99 0.40 6.18
CA TRP A 110 -10.70 1.29 7.11
C TRP A 110 -11.19 2.57 6.42
N LEU A 111 -10.36 3.18 5.57
CA LEU A 111 -10.71 4.40 4.85
C LEU A 111 -11.89 4.18 3.90
N ALA A 112 -11.93 3.04 3.21
CA ALA A 112 -13.06 2.65 2.34
C ALA A 112 -14.38 2.55 3.14
N ILE A 113 -14.35 1.93 4.32
CA ILE A 113 -15.53 1.83 5.20
C ILE A 113 -15.96 3.20 5.69
N LYS A 114 -15.01 4.00 6.19
CA LYS A 114 -15.27 5.34 6.75
C LYS A 114 -15.89 6.28 5.72
N THR A 115 -15.43 6.20 4.47
CA THR A 115 -15.87 7.09 3.38
C THR A 115 -16.96 6.49 2.50
N ARG A 116 -17.34 5.22 2.74
CA ARG A 116 -18.35 4.48 1.99
C ARG A 116 -18.09 4.43 0.49
N GLY A 117 -16.82 4.30 0.09
CA GLY A 117 -16.45 4.25 -1.32
C GLY A 117 -14.96 4.00 -1.55
N LEU A 118 -14.61 3.75 -2.81
CA LEU A 118 -13.24 3.47 -3.23
C LEU A 118 -12.45 4.72 -3.59
N PHE A 119 -13.10 5.86 -3.79
CA PHE A 119 -12.42 7.08 -4.21
C PHE A 119 -11.37 7.55 -3.19
N ALA A 120 -11.73 7.59 -1.90
CA ALA A 120 -10.81 8.02 -0.85
C ALA A 120 -9.58 7.11 -0.71
N PRO A 121 -9.70 5.77 -0.64
CA PRO A 121 -8.53 4.90 -0.60
C PRO A 121 -7.71 4.95 -1.90
N ILE A 122 -8.32 5.05 -3.09
CA ILE A 122 -7.58 5.25 -4.36
C ILE A 122 -6.72 6.51 -4.31
N VAL A 123 -7.31 7.66 -3.95
CA VAL A 123 -6.57 8.92 -3.86
C VAL A 123 -5.50 8.85 -2.78
N CYS A 124 -5.76 8.18 -1.66
CA CYS A 124 -4.78 7.99 -0.60
C CYS A 124 -3.59 7.14 -1.05
N HIS A 125 -3.86 6.04 -1.75
CA HIS A 125 -2.88 5.09 -2.26
C HIS A 125 -2.02 5.78 -3.34
N LEU A 126 -2.64 6.44 -4.32
CA LEU A 126 -1.93 7.24 -5.34
C LEU A 126 -0.99 8.29 -4.73
N LEU A 127 -1.46 9.02 -3.72
CA LEU A 127 -0.63 10.03 -3.05
C LEU A 127 0.50 9.39 -2.26
N TRP A 128 0.23 8.28 -1.56
CA TRP A 128 1.24 7.60 -0.77
C TRP A 128 2.33 6.99 -1.65
N ASP A 129 1.96 6.22 -2.68
CA ASP A 129 2.88 5.65 -3.67
C ASP A 129 3.67 6.73 -4.38
N GLY A 130 3.00 7.80 -4.83
CA GLY A 130 3.68 8.92 -5.48
C GLY A 130 4.76 9.56 -4.58
N LEU A 131 4.48 9.69 -3.28
CA LEU A 131 5.44 10.22 -2.32
C LEU A 131 6.59 9.23 -2.07
N VAL A 132 6.30 7.97 -1.77
CA VAL A 132 7.35 6.98 -1.44
C VAL A 132 8.14 6.51 -2.65
N MET A 133 7.62 6.60 -3.87
CA MET A 133 8.34 6.16 -5.08
C MET A 133 9.16 7.28 -5.70
N PHE A 134 8.65 8.53 -5.70
CA PHE A 134 9.23 9.61 -6.52
C PHE A 134 9.74 10.82 -5.74
N VAL A 135 9.35 10.99 -4.48
CA VAL A 135 9.71 12.20 -3.70
C VAL A 135 10.63 11.86 -2.54
N TRP A 136 10.27 10.86 -1.75
CA TRP A 136 11.01 10.47 -0.54
C TRP A 136 10.94 8.94 -0.34
N PRO A 137 11.79 8.18 -1.05
CA PRO A 137 11.91 6.75 -0.86
C PRO A 137 12.25 6.37 0.58
N LEU A 138 11.57 5.34 1.07
CA LEU A 138 11.81 4.79 2.40
C LEU A 138 12.97 3.79 2.31
N VAL A 139 14.20 4.30 2.33
CA VAL A 139 15.44 3.51 2.28
C VAL A 139 16.38 3.90 3.41
#